data_AF-A0A4Q3RI73-F1
#
_entry.id   AF-A0A4Q3RI73-F1
#
_cell.length_a   1.000
_cell.length_b   1.000
_cell.length_c   1.000
_cell.angle_alpha   90.00
_cell.angle_beta   90.00
_cell.angle_gamma   90.00
#
_symmetry.space_group_name_H-M   'P 1'
#
loop_
_entity.id
_entity.type
_entity.pdbx_description
1 polymer ?
#
loop_
_entity_poly.entity_id
_entity_poly.type
_entity_poly.pdbx_seq_one_letter_code
_entity_poly.pdbx_strand_id
1 'polypeptide(L)'
;LEEVGVDTYHHTMFEMLGNWSFGDYFKNEAIEWSWELLTEVYKIDKNRLYATVFEGDEKENLPASTIALAKWQQYLPKKQIVYGNKKDNFWEMGDTGPCGPCTEIHVDCRSDEERAAVPGYLLVNKDHPQVIEIWNNVFIQYNRKKDGSLEPLPTPHVDTGMGFERLVRVLQGKQSNYDTDVFSGTIEATAKIVGTAYKADDSKESIAFRVIADHIRAIGFTIADGQLPSNTGAGYVIRRILRRAVRYYYSYLNYKQPLLHQLLPLLAGQFEAVFPELQQQLPFVSKVVKEEEEAFLRTLDKGLKRMDNIIAGSAGSISGSNAFELLDTFGFPIDLTRLIAAENNLTVDEAGFEAEMQQQKNRSRSATALNTEDWQVLNDGNSNGFVGYESLQTRTNILRYRKVSGKGKELYQVVLEQTPFYAESGGQVGDSGQIIVGNETINIIDTKKENDLIIHFAEKIPADMGGTVLAKVDAARRKKITLHHSVTHLMHAALRQVLGTHVAQKGSLVNEDQLRFDFSHFAKVTDDELAKVEELVNEKIRENIPVVIKTMGKDEAIA
;
A
#
# COMPACT_ATOMS: atom_id res chain seq x y z
N LEU A 1 11.68 -5.07 -8.35
CA LEU A 1 10.74 -6.14 -8.78
C LEU A 1 11.24 -6.83 -10.05
N GLU A 2 11.88 -6.08 -10.92
CA GLU A 2 12.31 -6.41 -12.27
C GLU A 2 13.42 -7.47 -12.26
N GLU A 3 14.34 -7.35 -11.31
CA GLU A 3 15.45 -8.28 -11.07
C GLU A 3 15.01 -9.67 -10.57
N VAL A 4 13.84 -9.73 -9.91
CA VAL A 4 13.36 -10.95 -9.26
C VAL A 4 13.13 -12.05 -10.29
N GLY A 5 13.82 -13.17 -10.10
CA GLY A 5 13.83 -14.34 -10.96
C GLY A 5 14.70 -14.19 -12.21
N VAL A 6 15.14 -12.98 -12.56
CA VAL A 6 16.15 -12.75 -13.62
C VAL A 6 17.53 -13.05 -13.04
N ASP A 7 17.87 -12.42 -11.92
CA ASP A 7 19.00 -12.86 -11.12
C ASP A 7 18.61 -14.04 -10.21
N THR A 8 19.59 -14.46 -9.40
CA THR A 8 19.50 -15.64 -8.57
C THR A 8 19.37 -15.34 -7.07
N TYR A 9 19.19 -14.07 -6.66
CA TYR A 9 19.29 -13.68 -5.24
C TYR A 9 18.40 -12.53 -4.76
N HIS A 10 17.65 -11.86 -5.64
CA HIS A 10 16.63 -10.87 -5.24
C HIS A 10 15.24 -11.50 -5.13
N HIS A 11 14.45 -10.99 -4.18
CA HIS A 11 13.13 -11.49 -3.83
C HIS A 11 12.12 -10.37 -3.65
N THR A 12 10.82 -10.65 -3.85
CA THR A 12 9.75 -9.71 -3.47
C THR A 12 9.38 -9.79 -1.99
N MET A 13 9.52 -10.99 -1.42
CA MET A 13 9.38 -11.26 0.01
C MET A 13 10.58 -12.10 0.43
N PHE A 14 11.21 -11.72 1.54
CA PHE A 14 12.31 -12.44 2.14
C PHE A 14 12.22 -12.32 3.66
N GLU A 15 12.81 -13.28 4.37
CA GLU A 15 12.84 -13.25 5.82
C GLU A 15 14.15 -12.59 6.28
N MET A 16 14.03 -11.46 6.98
CA MET A 16 15.16 -10.78 7.59
C MET A 16 15.31 -11.25 9.03
N LEU A 17 16.26 -12.15 9.27
CA LEU A 17 16.62 -12.59 10.60
C LEU A 17 17.42 -11.49 11.30
N GLY A 18 17.21 -11.28 12.59
CA GLY A 18 17.92 -10.21 13.28
C GLY A 18 17.76 -10.22 14.78
N ASN A 19 18.59 -9.42 15.42
CA ASN A 19 18.52 -9.08 16.83
C ASN A 19 18.68 -7.56 17.01
N TRP A 20 18.01 -7.02 18.03
CA TRP A 20 17.99 -5.59 18.32
C TRP A 20 18.53 -5.31 19.72
N SER A 21 19.32 -4.25 19.84
CA SER A 21 19.79 -3.73 21.13
C SER A 21 19.22 -2.34 21.37
N PHE A 22 18.59 -2.15 22.53
CA PHE A 22 18.14 -0.83 23.00
C PHE A 22 19.04 -0.28 24.11
N GLY A 23 20.36 -0.44 23.96
CA GLY A 23 21.37 0.06 24.89
C GLY A 23 22.09 -1.01 25.74
N ASP A 24 21.75 -2.29 25.56
CA ASP A 24 22.34 -3.40 26.31
C ASP A 24 23.75 -3.76 25.84
N TYR A 25 23.97 -3.66 24.53
CA TYR A 25 25.26 -3.89 23.87
C TYR A 25 25.38 -3.04 22.60
N PHE A 26 26.59 -2.94 22.03
CA PHE A 26 26.80 -2.13 20.83
C PHE A 26 27.73 -2.83 19.83
N LYS A 27 28.68 -2.08 19.24
CA LYS A 27 29.49 -2.51 18.09
C LYS A 27 30.31 -3.78 18.34
N ASN A 28 30.99 -3.87 19.49
CA ASN A 28 31.93 -4.96 19.73
C ASN A 28 31.21 -6.29 19.87
N GLU A 29 30.20 -6.33 20.73
CA GLU A 29 29.44 -7.54 21.04
C GLU A 29 28.64 -7.99 19.82
N ALA A 30 28.02 -7.06 19.08
CA ALA A 30 27.29 -7.39 17.85
C ALA A 30 28.18 -8.08 16.81
N ILE A 31 29.38 -7.54 16.55
CA ILE A 31 30.33 -8.14 15.60
C ILE A 31 30.84 -9.50 16.08
N GLU A 32 31.13 -9.63 17.38
CA GLU A 32 31.58 -10.88 17.98
C GLU A 32 30.55 -12.00 17.83
N TRP A 33 29.30 -11.73 18.17
CA TRP A 33 28.23 -12.71 18.05
C TRP A 33 27.89 -13.04 16.60
N SER A 34 27.94 -12.06 15.68
CA SER A 34 27.79 -12.37 14.25
C SER A 34 28.89 -13.31 13.76
N TRP A 35 30.14 -13.08 14.17
CA TRP A 35 31.25 -13.96 13.82
C TRP A 35 31.10 -15.37 14.42
N GLU A 36 30.76 -15.45 15.71
CA GLU A 36 30.51 -16.71 16.40
C GLU A 36 29.39 -17.51 15.73
N LEU A 37 28.25 -16.87 15.44
CA LEU A 37 27.12 -17.54 14.82
C LEU A 37 27.49 -18.09 13.44
N LEU A 38 28.09 -17.28 12.58
CA LEU A 38 28.43 -17.70 11.22
C LEU A 38 29.50 -18.79 11.18
N THR A 39 30.54 -18.69 12.02
CA THR A 39 31.72 -19.54 11.91
C THR A 39 31.76 -20.71 12.88
N GLU A 40 31.19 -20.55 14.07
CA GLU A 40 31.21 -21.57 15.13
C GLU A 40 29.89 -22.33 15.22
N VAL A 41 28.74 -21.70 14.96
CA VAL A 41 27.45 -22.40 14.96
C VAL A 41 27.12 -22.94 13.58
N TYR A 42 27.08 -22.08 12.56
CA TYR A 42 26.75 -22.47 11.19
C TYR A 42 27.92 -23.03 10.39
N LYS A 43 29.15 -22.94 10.93
CA LYS A 43 30.36 -23.55 10.36
C LYS A 43 30.66 -23.09 8.92
N ILE A 44 30.33 -21.84 8.58
CA ILE A 44 30.75 -21.23 7.31
C ILE A 44 32.28 -21.08 7.34
N ASP A 45 32.93 -21.45 6.23
CA ASP A 45 34.39 -21.33 6.09
C ASP A 45 34.83 -19.87 6.25
N LYS A 46 35.66 -19.63 7.27
CA LYS A 46 36.26 -18.34 7.61
C LYS A 46 36.99 -17.71 6.41
N ASN A 47 37.58 -18.51 5.53
CA ASN A 47 38.31 -18.00 4.36
C ASN A 47 37.39 -17.46 3.25
N ARG A 48 36.08 -17.73 3.32
CA ARG A 48 35.07 -17.22 2.39
C ARG A 48 34.41 -15.94 2.89
N LEU A 49 34.67 -15.53 4.14
CA LEU A 49 34.06 -14.36 4.74
C LEU A 49 34.86 -13.09 4.46
N TYR A 50 34.11 -12.02 4.22
CA TYR A 50 34.59 -10.66 4.08
C TYR A 50 33.70 -9.75 4.94
N ALA A 51 34.25 -8.65 5.42
CA ALA A 51 33.49 -7.64 6.14
C ALA A 51 33.74 -6.26 5.54
N THR A 52 32.71 -5.41 5.53
CA THR A 52 32.83 -4.00 5.14
C THR A 52 32.81 -3.10 6.36
N VAL A 53 33.55 -1.99 6.34
CA VAL A 53 33.52 -0.98 7.39
C VAL A 53 33.34 0.40 6.79
N PHE A 54 32.51 1.22 7.43
CA PHE A 54 32.27 2.58 6.97
C PHE A 54 33.57 3.41 6.92
N GLU A 55 33.86 3.97 5.74
CA GLU A 55 35.06 4.75 5.46
C GLU A 55 35.00 6.20 5.95
N GLY A 56 33.82 6.66 6.36
CA GLY A 56 33.55 8.05 6.71
C GLY A 56 32.91 8.81 5.56
N ASP A 57 32.41 10.01 5.87
CA ASP A 57 31.97 10.98 4.88
C ASP A 57 32.35 12.39 5.35
N GLU A 58 33.38 12.96 4.74
CA GLU A 58 33.87 14.31 5.06
C GLU A 58 32.81 15.39 4.81
N LYS A 59 31.89 15.20 3.85
CA LYS A 59 30.88 16.21 3.52
C LYS A 59 29.86 16.38 4.64
N GLU A 60 29.60 15.32 5.39
CA GLU A 60 28.66 15.30 6.52
C GLU A 60 29.36 15.26 7.89
N ASN A 61 30.69 15.45 7.91
CA ASN A 61 31.53 15.34 9.11
C ASN A 61 31.37 14.01 9.85
N LEU A 62 31.21 12.92 9.10
CA LEU A 62 31.07 11.57 9.63
C LEU A 62 32.43 10.86 9.64
N PRO A 63 32.94 10.42 10.80
CA PRO A 63 34.22 9.73 10.87
C PRO A 63 34.11 8.27 10.39
N ALA A 64 35.24 7.73 9.93
CA ALA A 64 35.40 6.31 9.65
C ALA A 64 35.14 5.45 10.91
N SER A 65 34.62 4.24 10.72
CA SER A 65 34.29 3.34 11.83
C SER A 65 35.53 2.61 12.37
N THR A 66 36.21 3.24 13.33
CA THR A 66 37.42 2.68 13.96
C THR A 66 37.13 1.48 14.86
N ILE A 67 36.00 1.48 15.57
CA ILE A 67 35.60 0.39 16.48
C ILE A 67 35.34 -0.90 15.68
N ALA A 68 34.53 -0.81 14.62
CA ALA A 68 34.23 -1.97 13.78
C ALA A 68 35.49 -2.53 13.10
N LEU A 69 36.34 -1.64 12.57
CA LEU A 69 37.63 -2.02 11.98
C LEU A 69 38.52 -2.78 12.96
N ALA A 70 38.69 -2.25 14.18
CA ALA A 70 39.54 -2.87 15.20
C ALA A 70 38.99 -4.23 15.66
N LYS A 71 37.66 -4.39 15.72
CA LYS A 71 37.03 -5.66 16.05
C LYS A 71 37.20 -6.68 14.93
N TRP A 72 36.94 -6.31 13.67
CA TRP A 72 37.11 -7.22 12.53
C TRP A 72 38.56 -7.68 12.33
N GLN A 73 39.55 -6.84 12.62
CA GLN A 73 40.97 -7.21 12.53
C GLN A 73 41.38 -8.35 13.47
N GLN A 74 40.56 -8.68 14.47
CA GLN A 74 40.79 -9.82 15.37
C GLN A 74 40.38 -11.15 14.71
N TYR A 75 39.48 -11.10 13.72
CA TYR A 75 38.87 -12.28 13.10
C TYR A 75 39.30 -12.47 11.64
N LEU A 76 39.45 -11.36 10.91
CA LEU A 76 39.71 -11.34 9.48
C LEU A 76 41.09 -10.72 9.16
N PRO A 77 41.84 -11.30 8.22
CA PRO A 77 42.98 -10.64 7.59
C PRO A 77 42.60 -9.27 7.02
N LYS A 78 43.52 -8.31 7.07
CA LYS A 78 43.30 -6.94 6.56
C LYS A 78 42.74 -6.89 5.13
N LYS A 79 43.14 -7.82 4.26
CA LYS A 79 42.66 -7.90 2.86
C LYS A 79 41.20 -8.33 2.72
N GLN A 80 40.58 -8.89 3.77
CA GLN A 80 39.16 -9.28 3.80
C GLN A 80 38.28 -8.24 4.48
N ILE A 81 38.86 -7.11 4.90
CA ILE A 81 38.14 -5.97 5.46
C ILE A 81 38.16 -4.86 4.41
N VAL A 82 37.00 -4.56 3.84
CA VAL A 82 36.82 -3.59 2.77
C VAL A 82 36.25 -2.30 3.35
N TYR A 83 36.74 -1.15 2.88
CA TYR A 83 36.16 0.13 3.24
C TYR A 83 34.98 0.43 2.32
N GLY A 84 33.80 0.64 2.88
CA GLY A 84 32.60 1.00 2.15
C GLY A 84 32.22 2.46 2.38
N ASN A 85 31.73 3.08 1.30
CA ASN A 85 31.29 4.46 1.26
C ASN A 85 29.94 4.63 1.99
N LYS A 86 29.40 5.85 2.01
CA LYS A 86 28.10 6.16 2.63
C LYS A 86 26.93 5.33 2.06
N LYS A 87 26.91 5.08 0.74
CA LYS A 87 25.83 4.30 0.11
C LYS A 87 25.79 2.87 0.65
N ASP A 88 26.96 2.29 0.92
CA ASP A 88 27.08 0.88 1.31
C ASP A 88 27.08 0.71 2.84
N ASN A 89 27.74 1.59 3.59
CA ASN A 89 27.96 1.42 5.03
C ASN A 89 27.38 2.53 5.93
N PHE A 90 26.35 3.23 5.46
CA PHE A 90 25.58 4.15 6.30
C PHE A 90 24.08 3.95 6.06
N TRP A 91 23.38 3.49 7.09
CA TRP A 91 21.95 3.17 7.01
C TRP A 91 21.11 4.33 7.55
N GLU A 92 20.00 4.60 6.88
CA GLU A 92 19.08 5.70 7.19
C GLU A 92 17.63 5.22 7.05
N MET A 93 16.76 5.56 8.01
CA MET A 93 15.33 5.22 7.96
C MET A 93 14.59 5.90 6.79
N GLY A 94 15.09 7.07 6.36
CA GLY A 94 14.54 7.90 5.30
C GLY A 94 15.22 9.28 5.31
N ASP A 95 14.56 10.29 4.72
CA ASP A 95 15.10 11.67 4.67
C ASP A 95 15.34 12.28 6.06
N THR A 96 14.59 11.80 7.06
CA THR A 96 14.75 12.15 8.48
C THR A 96 14.53 10.93 9.35
N GLY A 97 15.15 10.92 10.53
CA GLY A 97 14.95 9.86 11.53
C GLY A 97 16.26 9.19 11.96
N PRO A 98 16.17 8.09 12.73
CA PRO A 98 17.33 7.36 13.21
C PRO A 98 18.21 6.85 12.07
N CYS A 99 19.53 6.98 12.23
CA CYS A 99 20.52 6.55 11.25
C CYS A 99 21.88 6.24 11.92
N GLY A 100 22.77 5.60 11.18
CA GLY A 100 24.12 5.33 11.66
C GLY A 100 24.99 4.52 10.70
N PRO A 101 26.29 4.43 10.99
CA PRO A 101 27.20 3.59 10.22
C PRO A 101 26.84 2.12 10.44
N CYS A 102 27.14 1.29 9.46
CA CYS A 102 26.99 -0.15 9.57
C CYS A 102 28.26 -0.90 9.13
N THR A 103 28.24 -2.21 9.33
CA THR A 103 29.22 -3.15 8.80
C THR A 103 28.48 -4.32 8.21
N GLU A 104 28.82 -4.72 6.99
CA GLU A 104 28.19 -5.84 6.31
C GLU A 104 29.15 -7.03 6.30
N ILE A 105 28.59 -8.23 6.24
CA ILE A 105 29.31 -9.49 6.15
C ILE A 105 28.93 -10.14 4.82
N HIS A 106 29.94 -10.44 4.01
CA HIS A 106 29.79 -11.07 2.71
C HIS A 106 30.39 -12.46 2.70
N VAL A 107 29.81 -13.35 1.88
CA VAL A 107 30.32 -14.69 1.61
C VAL A 107 30.67 -14.83 0.13
N ASP A 108 31.89 -15.29 -0.14
CA ASP A 108 32.34 -15.67 -1.46
C ASP A 108 32.00 -17.13 -1.77
N CYS A 109 30.93 -17.32 -2.54
CA CYS A 109 30.36 -18.62 -2.93
C CYS A 109 30.97 -19.19 -4.20
N ARG A 110 31.94 -18.49 -4.81
CA ARG A 110 32.61 -18.93 -6.04
C ARG A 110 33.46 -20.18 -5.78
N SER A 111 33.81 -20.87 -6.86
CA SER A 111 34.77 -21.97 -6.82
C SER A 111 36.15 -21.49 -6.33
N ASP A 112 36.98 -22.41 -5.85
CA ASP A 112 38.32 -22.06 -5.38
C ASP A 112 39.22 -21.58 -6.53
N GLU A 113 39.00 -22.10 -7.73
CA GLU A 113 39.66 -21.67 -8.97
C GLU A 113 39.35 -20.21 -9.29
N GLU A 114 38.08 -19.80 -9.23
CA GLU A 114 37.66 -18.41 -9.47
C GLU A 114 38.20 -17.46 -8.40
N ARG A 115 38.23 -17.91 -7.14
CA ARG A 115 38.78 -17.14 -6.00
C ARG A 115 40.29 -16.94 -6.12
N ALA A 116 41.01 -17.94 -6.62
CA ALA A 116 42.44 -17.85 -6.89
C ALA A 116 42.73 -16.90 -8.06
N ALA A 117 41.87 -16.86 -9.08
CA ALA A 117 42.01 -15.97 -10.23
C ALA A 117 41.70 -14.50 -9.89
N VAL A 118 40.60 -14.25 -9.18
CA VAL A 118 40.18 -12.89 -8.78
C VAL A 118 39.87 -12.87 -7.27
N PRO A 119 40.66 -12.13 -6.47
CA PRO A 119 40.42 -12.02 -5.04
C PRO A 119 39.03 -11.44 -4.72
N GLY A 120 38.30 -12.09 -3.80
CA GLY A 120 36.91 -11.72 -3.48
C GLY A 120 36.71 -10.28 -2.97
N TYR A 121 37.71 -9.68 -2.31
CA TYR A 121 37.61 -8.31 -1.80
C TYR A 121 37.46 -7.26 -2.91
N LEU A 122 37.82 -7.59 -4.15
CA LEU A 122 37.59 -6.72 -5.31
C LEU A 122 36.14 -6.74 -5.82
N LEU A 123 35.35 -7.71 -5.35
CA LEU A 123 33.98 -7.97 -5.81
C LEU A 123 32.92 -7.64 -4.73
N VAL A 124 33.34 -7.42 -3.48
CA VAL A 124 32.47 -6.95 -2.39
C VAL A 124 31.86 -5.60 -2.79
N ASN A 125 30.54 -5.48 -2.65
CA ASN A 125 29.75 -4.31 -3.06
C ASN A 125 29.95 -3.91 -4.54
N LYS A 126 30.10 -4.91 -5.42
CA LYS A 126 30.16 -4.75 -6.90
C LYS A 126 29.07 -5.54 -7.63
N ASP A 127 27.95 -5.82 -6.96
CA ASP A 127 26.79 -6.52 -7.52
C ASP A 127 27.16 -7.90 -8.13
N HIS A 128 28.17 -8.57 -7.58
CA HIS A 128 28.61 -9.87 -8.08
C HIS A 128 27.69 -10.99 -7.57
N PRO A 129 27.12 -11.85 -8.44
CA PRO A 129 26.06 -12.80 -8.05
C PRO A 129 26.50 -13.88 -7.06
N GLN A 130 27.81 -14.13 -6.97
CA GLN A 130 28.41 -15.14 -6.07
C GLN A 130 29.22 -14.55 -4.91
N VAL A 131 29.34 -13.23 -4.81
CA VAL A 131 29.97 -12.56 -3.64
C VAL A 131 28.89 -11.71 -3.00
N ILE A 132 28.13 -12.35 -2.13
CA ILE A 132 26.85 -11.82 -1.66
C ILE A 132 26.95 -11.34 -0.21
N GLU A 133 26.31 -10.21 0.06
CA GLU A 133 26.05 -9.73 1.41
C GLU A 133 24.99 -10.64 2.06
N ILE A 134 25.30 -11.19 3.22
CA ILE A 134 24.38 -12.07 3.96
C ILE A 134 23.83 -11.42 5.21
N TRP A 135 24.56 -10.47 5.82
CA TRP A 135 24.20 -9.87 7.09
C TRP A 135 24.73 -8.45 7.19
N ASN A 136 23.87 -7.51 7.58
CA ASN A 136 24.21 -6.14 7.89
C ASN A 136 24.02 -5.84 9.38
N ASN A 137 25.03 -5.28 10.04
CA ASN A 137 25.00 -4.82 11.43
C ASN A 137 24.98 -3.29 11.46
N VAL A 138 23.81 -2.71 11.68
CA VAL A 138 23.60 -1.27 11.74
C VAL A 138 23.76 -0.75 13.16
N PHE A 139 24.57 0.30 13.31
CA PHE A 139 24.87 0.93 14.58
C PHE A 139 24.19 2.30 14.66
N ILE A 140 22.89 2.28 14.91
CA ILE A 140 22.06 3.49 14.97
C ILE A 140 22.53 4.34 16.15
N GLN A 141 23.04 5.54 15.85
CA GLN A 141 23.64 6.42 16.86
C GLN A 141 23.35 7.91 16.61
N TYR A 142 22.67 8.23 15.51
CA TYR A 142 22.25 9.58 15.16
C TYR A 142 20.76 9.64 14.84
N ASN A 143 20.20 10.84 14.89
CA ASN A 143 18.90 11.20 14.38
C ASN A 143 19.08 12.32 13.35
N ARG A 144 18.73 12.05 12.09
CA ARG A 144 18.77 13.04 11.01
C ARG A 144 17.56 13.96 11.06
N LYS A 145 17.83 15.26 11.07
CA LYS A 145 16.84 16.32 11.02
C LYS A 145 16.49 16.70 9.58
N LYS A 146 15.39 17.45 9.43
CA LYS A 146 14.92 17.95 8.13
C LYS A 146 15.93 18.84 7.40
N ASP A 147 16.81 19.52 8.13
CA ASP A 147 17.87 20.34 7.57
C ASP A 147 19.13 19.54 7.21
N GLY A 148 19.08 18.21 7.37
CA GLY A 148 20.19 17.29 7.11
C GLY A 148 21.15 17.11 8.28
N SER A 149 21.04 17.91 9.35
CA SER A 149 21.93 17.80 10.51
C SER A 149 21.72 16.49 11.28
N LEU A 150 22.81 15.99 11.89
CA LEU A 150 22.84 14.75 12.66
C LEU A 150 22.96 15.06 14.14
N GLU A 151 21.94 14.71 14.92
CA GLU A 151 21.99 14.78 16.38
C GLU A 151 22.30 13.41 16.97
N PRO A 152 23.28 13.28 17.88
CA PRO A 152 23.52 12.03 18.59
C PRO A 152 22.28 11.55 19.34
N LEU A 153 22.01 10.24 19.29
CA LEU A 153 20.94 9.65 20.08
C LEU A 153 21.31 9.60 21.57
N PRO A 154 20.34 9.76 22.49
CA PRO A 154 20.58 9.61 23.93
C PRO A 154 21.10 8.21 24.30
N THR A 155 20.70 7.19 23.53
CA THR A 155 21.16 5.81 23.68
C THR A 155 21.36 5.22 22.29
N PRO A 156 22.54 4.64 21.99
CA PRO A 156 22.78 3.99 20.72
C PRO A 156 22.07 2.63 20.66
N HIS A 157 21.74 2.20 19.45
CA HIS A 157 21.03 0.95 19.19
C HIS A 157 21.78 0.09 18.18
N VAL A 158 21.55 -1.22 18.25
CA VAL A 158 21.97 -2.16 17.22
C VAL A 158 20.72 -2.67 16.52
N ASP A 159 20.76 -2.65 15.19
CA ASP A 159 19.76 -3.25 14.33
C ASP A 159 20.50 -4.14 13.33
N THR A 160 20.29 -5.44 13.40
CA THR A 160 20.95 -6.38 12.50
C THR A 160 19.94 -6.98 11.53
N GLY A 161 20.30 -7.12 10.26
CA GLY A 161 19.48 -7.80 9.26
C GLY A 161 20.27 -8.84 8.47
N MET A 162 19.94 -10.11 8.64
CA MET A 162 20.50 -11.24 7.92
C MET A 162 19.46 -11.82 6.97
N GLY A 163 19.78 -11.91 5.68
CA GLY A 163 18.87 -12.46 4.69
C GLY A 163 18.79 -13.99 4.80
N PHE A 164 17.66 -14.52 5.26
CA PHE A 164 17.46 -15.96 5.45
C PHE A 164 17.72 -16.76 4.16
N GLU A 165 17.11 -16.35 3.05
CA GLU A 165 17.26 -17.02 1.75
C GLU A 165 18.72 -17.05 1.27
N ARG A 166 19.46 -15.95 1.50
CA ARG A 166 20.89 -15.87 1.15
C ARG A 166 21.74 -16.75 2.06
N LEU A 167 21.43 -16.78 3.36
CA LEU A 167 22.11 -17.68 4.32
C LEU A 167 21.89 -19.15 3.94
N VAL A 168 20.65 -19.56 3.70
CA VAL A 168 20.32 -20.96 3.34
C VAL A 168 21.05 -21.38 2.07
N ARG A 169 21.12 -20.50 1.06
CA ARG A 169 21.92 -20.74 -0.15
C ARG A 169 23.38 -21.07 0.19
N VAL A 170 24.00 -20.29 1.07
CA VAL A 170 25.39 -20.52 1.51
C VAL A 170 25.51 -21.88 2.21
N LEU A 171 24.63 -22.17 3.17
CA LEU A 171 24.68 -23.40 3.97
C LEU A 171 24.45 -24.67 3.14
N GLN A 172 23.63 -24.58 2.09
CA GLN A 172 23.38 -25.70 1.17
C GLN A 172 24.37 -25.78 0.01
N GLY A 173 25.34 -24.85 -0.07
CA GLY A 173 26.34 -24.81 -1.15
C GLY A 173 25.72 -24.57 -2.53
N LYS A 174 24.62 -23.80 -2.60
CA LYS A 174 23.91 -23.49 -3.85
C LYS A 174 24.41 -22.19 -4.49
N GLN A 175 24.28 -22.09 -5.81
CA GLN A 175 24.69 -20.91 -6.58
C GLN A 175 23.53 -19.92 -6.80
N SER A 176 22.32 -20.30 -6.42
CA SER A 176 21.08 -19.53 -6.53
C SER A 176 20.22 -19.75 -5.29
N ASN A 177 19.55 -18.70 -4.83
CA ASN A 177 18.58 -18.81 -3.73
C ASN A 177 17.42 -19.73 -4.15
N TYR A 178 17.04 -19.70 -5.43
CA TYR A 178 15.94 -20.50 -5.98
C TYR A 178 16.21 -22.01 -6.04
N ASP A 179 17.47 -22.43 -5.93
CA ASP A 179 17.87 -23.85 -5.95
C ASP A 179 17.86 -24.48 -4.55
N THR A 180 17.52 -23.69 -3.52
CA THR A 180 17.41 -24.15 -2.14
C THR A 180 16.05 -24.80 -1.88
N ASP A 181 15.95 -25.53 -0.78
CA ASP A 181 14.69 -26.10 -0.28
C ASP A 181 13.61 -25.05 0.06
N VAL A 182 13.98 -23.77 0.20
CA VAL A 182 13.02 -22.67 0.37
C VAL A 182 12.11 -22.52 -0.85
N PHE A 183 12.62 -22.79 -2.07
CA PHE A 183 11.87 -22.56 -3.32
C PHE A 183 11.67 -23.83 -4.16
N SER A 184 12.55 -24.83 -4.04
CA SER A 184 12.54 -26.01 -4.92
C SER A 184 11.20 -26.76 -4.90
N GLY A 185 10.56 -26.90 -3.74
CA GLY A 185 9.24 -27.54 -3.63
C GLY A 185 8.15 -26.82 -4.44
N THR A 186 8.15 -25.49 -4.42
CA THR A 186 7.18 -24.66 -5.17
C THR A 186 7.48 -24.69 -6.68
N ILE A 187 8.77 -24.68 -7.06
CA ILE A 187 9.20 -24.83 -8.45
C ILE A 187 8.79 -26.20 -9.00
N GLU A 188 9.00 -27.28 -8.25
CA GLU A 188 8.60 -28.63 -8.63
C GLU A 188 7.08 -28.77 -8.78
N ALA A 189 6.30 -28.18 -7.87
CA ALA A 189 4.85 -28.17 -7.97
C ALA A 189 4.38 -27.41 -9.22
N THR A 190 5.00 -26.26 -9.49
CA THR A 190 4.74 -25.49 -10.72
C THR A 190 5.05 -26.32 -11.96
N ALA A 191 6.20 -27.01 -11.99
CA ALA A 191 6.63 -27.86 -13.10
C ALA A 191 5.63 -28.99 -13.37
N LYS A 192 5.11 -29.62 -12.31
CA LYS A 192 4.06 -30.65 -12.40
C LYS A 192 2.75 -30.11 -12.97
N ILE A 193 2.33 -28.91 -12.56
CA ILE A 193 1.08 -28.28 -13.04
C ILE A 193 1.18 -27.92 -14.53
N VAL A 194 2.31 -27.35 -14.96
CA VAL A 194 2.47 -26.87 -16.34
C VAL A 194 2.96 -27.95 -17.32
N GLY A 195 3.50 -29.07 -16.82
CA GLY A 195 4.05 -30.15 -17.65
C GLY A 195 5.41 -29.84 -18.28
N THR A 196 6.14 -28.86 -17.74
CA THR A 196 7.46 -28.41 -18.24
C THR A 196 8.48 -28.50 -17.11
N ALA A 197 9.67 -29.05 -17.38
CA ALA A 197 10.73 -29.17 -16.38
C ALA A 197 11.49 -27.85 -16.18
N TYR A 198 11.84 -27.56 -14.92
CA TYR A 198 12.78 -26.49 -14.58
C TYR A 198 14.21 -26.90 -14.93
N LYS A 199 14.94 -26.03 -15.65
CA LYS A 199 16.29 -26.32 -16.14
C LYS A 199 17.40 -25.69 -15.30
N ALA A 200 17.07 -24.82 -14.35
CA ALA A 200 18.02 -24.05 -13.55
C ALA A 200 19.04 -23.25 -14.40
N ASP A 201 18.55 -22.65 -15.48
CA ASP A 201 19.32 -21.79 -16.39
C ASP A 201 18.69 -20.38 -16.52
N ASP A 202 19.26 -19.55 -17.39
CA ASP A 202 18.75 -18.19 -17.68
C ASP A 202 17.76 -18.14 -18.85
N SER A 203 17.16 -19.28 -19.20
CA SER A 203 16.04 -19.31 -20.14
C SER A 203 14.82 -18.58 -19.55
N LYS A 204 13.97 -18.03 -20.43
CA LYS A 204 12.74 -17.32 -20.01
C LYS A 204 11.79 -18.25 -19.24
N GLU A 205 11.81 -19.54 -19.55
CA GLU A 205 11.10 -20.59 -18.84
C GLU A 205 11.61 -20.73 -17.40
N SER A 206 12.92 -20.87 -17.21
CA SER A 206 13.52 -20.96 -15.88
C SER A 206 13.31 -19.68 -15.06
N ILE A 207 13.40 -18.50 -15.69
CA ILE A 207 13.05 -17.23 -15.06
C ILE A 207 11.57 -17.24 -14.63
N ALA A 208 10.65 -17.72 -15.47
CA ALA A 208 9.24 -17.81 -15.11
C ALA A 208 9.00 -18.70 -13.88
N PHE A 209 9.66 -19.85 -13.76
CA PHE A 209 9.60 -20.68 -12.57
C PHE A 209 10.05 -19.94 -11.31
N ARG A 210 11.20 -19.24 -11.37
CA ARG A 210 11.73 -18.43 -10.27
C ARG A 210 10.75 -17.31 -9.86
N VAL A 211 10.23 -16.58 -10.85
CA VAL A 211 9.25 -15.50 -10.63
C VAL A 211 7.99 -16.01 -9.95
N ILE A 212 7.44 -17.14 -10.41
CA ILE A 212 6.22 -17.73 -9.83
C ILE A 212 6.47 -18.16 -8.39
N ALA A 213 7.56 -18.88 -8.12
CA ALA A 213 7.90 -19.40 -6.80
C ALA A 213 8.16 -18.28 -5.77
N ASP A 214 8.76 -17.18 -6.19
CA ASP A 214 8.93 -15.99 -5.34
C ASP A 214 7.61 -15.25 -5.13
N HIS A 215 6.92 -14.88 -6.21
CA HIS A 215 5.78 -13.99 -6.12
C HIS A 215 4.61 -14.62 -5.38
N ILE A 216 4.41 -15.94 -5.46
CA ILE A 216 3.33 -16.58 -4.71
C ILE A 216 3.49 -16.44 -3.19
N ARG A 217 4.74 -16.40 -2.69
CA ARG A 217 5.02 -16.13 -1.26
C ARG A 217 4.51 -14.73 -0.90
N ALA A 218 5.00 -13.71 -1.59
CA ALA A 218 4.59 -12.33 -1.33
C ALA A 218 3.08 -12.13 -1.45
N ILE A 219 2.44 -12.70 -2.48
CA ILE A 219 1.00 -12.59 -2.71
C ILE A 219 0.22 -13.29 -1.59
N GLY A 220 0.58 -14.53 -1.26
CA GLY A 220 -0.12 -15.35 -0.27
C GLY A 220 -0.10 -14.73 1.12
N PHE A 221 1.09 -14.38 1.62
CA PHE A 221 1.25 -13.80 2.96
C PHE A 221 0.64 -12.41 3.07
N THR A 222 0.84 -11.55 2.07
CA THR A 222 0.29 -10.18 2.15
C THR A 222 -1.24 -10.17 2.16
N ILE A 223 -1.89 -11.11 1.43
CA ILE A 223 -3.35 -11.26 1.47
C ILE A 223 -3.80 -11.87 2.80
N ALA A 224 -3.07 -12.86 3.34
CA ALA A 224 -3.35 -13.43 4.67
C ALA A 224 -3.25 -12.37 5.78
N ASP A 225 -2.33 -11.41 5.66
CA ASP A 225 -2.19 -10.28 6.59
C ASP A 225 -3.27 -9.19 6.40
N GLY A 226 -4.25 -9.43 5.52
CA GLY A 226 -5.43 -8.60 5.35
C GLY A 226 -5.33 -7.54 4.25
N GLN A 227 -4.21 -7.47 3.52
CA GLN A 227 -4.05 -6.50 2.45
C GLN A 227 -4.49 -7.09 1.09
N LEU A 228 -5.62 -6.58 0.59
CA LEU A 228 -6.21 -7.05 -0.67
C LEU A 228 -5.63 -6.35 -1.91
N PRO A 229 -5.61 -7.03 -3.08
CA PRO A 229 -5.35 -6.42 -4.38
C PRO A 229 -6.31 -5.26 -4.68
N SER A 230 -5.78 -4.15 -5.21
CA SER A 230 -6.57 -2.95 -5.51
C SER A 230 -5.93 -2.11 -6.62
N ASN A 231 -6.55 -0.97 -6.98
CA ASN A 231 -6.00 -0.02 -7.94
C ASN A 231 -5.11 1.07 -7.31
N THR A 232 -4.95 1.09 -5.98
CA THR A 232 -4.22 2.16 -5.27
C THR A 232 -3.43 1.64 -4.07
N GLY A 233 -2.38 2.36 -3.67
CA GLY A 233 -1.60 2.07 -2.47
C GLY A 233 -0.98 0.66 -2.47
N ALA A 234 -0.92 0.02 -1.30
CA ALA A 234 -0.34 -1.32 -1.15
C ALA A 234 -1.07 -2.39 -2.00
N GLY A 235 -2.40 -2.28 -2.14
CA GLY A 235 -3.17 -3.20 -2.98
C GLY A 235 -2.79 -3.14 -4.47
N TYR A 236 -2.36 -1.97 -4.98
CA TYR A 236 -1.80 -1.86 -6.33
C TYR A 236 -0.50 -2.65 -6.48
N VAL A 237 0.38 -2.60 -5.47
CA VAL A 237 1.65 -3.33 -5.48
C VAL A 237 1.42 -4.85 -5.54
N ILE A 238 0.48 -5.38 -4.75
CA ILE A 238 0.15 -6.82 -4.77
C ILE A 238 -0.41 -7.22 -6.12
N ARG A 239 -1.35 -6.42 -6.64
CA ARG A 239 -1.92 -6.64 -7.98
C ARG A 239 -0.83 -6.64 -9.06
N ARG A 240 0.17 -5.76 -8.94
CA ARG A 240 1.33 -5.70 -9.85
C ARG A 240 2.17 -6.99 -9.79
N ILE A 241 2.50 -7.47 -8.59
CA ILE A 241 3.26 -8.72 -8.38
C ILE A 241 2.49 -9.92 -8.96
N LEU A 242 1.20 -10.03 -8.66
CA LEU A 242 0.31 -11.08 -9.18
C LEU A 242 0.26 -11.07 -10.71
N ARG A 243 -0.01 -9.92 -11.31
CA ARG A 243 -0.10 -9.79 -12.78
C ARG A 243 1.24 -10.09 -13.47
N ARG A 244 2.37 -9.77 -12.84
CA ARG A 244 3.70 -10.16 -13.34
C ARG A 244 3.81 -11.68 -13.37
N ALA A 245 3.55 -12.38 -12.27
CA ALA A 245 3.61 -13.85 -12.24
C ALA A 245 2.65 -14.49 -13.27
N VAL A 246 1.43 -13.95 -13.41
CA VAL A 246 0.45 -14.38 -14.42
C VAL A 246 1.00 -14.27 -15.84
N ARG A 247 1.58 -13.11 -16.18
CA ARG A 247 2.17 -12.92 -17.50
C ARG A 247 3.32 -13.90 -17.77
N TYR A 248 4.18 -14.18 -16.79
CA TYR A 248 5.32 -15.08 -17.00
C TYR A 248 4.88 -16.53 -17.27
N TYR A 249 3.95 -17.07 -16.48
CA TYR A 249 3.45 -18.43 -16.78
C TYR A 249 2.67 -18.45 -18.10
N TYR A 250 1.95 -17.37 -18.43
CA TYR A 250 1.20 -17.27 -19.68
C TYR A 250 2.13 -17.27 -20.89
N SER A 251 3.13 -16.39 -20.90
CA SER A 251 4.00 -16.17 -22.06
C SER A 251 5.09 -17.23 -22.20
N TYR A 252 5.67 -17.70 -21.11
CA TYR A 252 6.89 -18.52 -21.15
C TYR A 252 6.67 -19.98 -20.76
N LEU A 253 5.69 -20.28 -19.91
CA LEU A 253 5.32 -21.66 -19.59
C LEU A 253 4.13 -22.17 -20.42
N ASN A 254 3.59 -21.32 -21.30
CA ASN A 254 2.43 -21.60 -22.14
C ASN A 254 1.20 -22.11 -21.35
N TYR A 255 1.04 -21.69 -20.10
CA TYR A 255 -0.09 -22.06 -19.26
C TYR A 255 -1.16 -20.97 -19.30
N LYS A 256 -2.40 -21.29 -19.70
CA LYS A 256 -3.43 -20.28 -20.02
C LYS A 256 -4.59 -20.24 -19.03
N GLN A 257 -4.44 -20.91 -17.90
CA GLN A 257 -5.45 -21.01 -16.84
C GLN A 257 -4.91 -20.41 -15.53
N PRO A 258 -5.75 -20.13 -14.52
CA PRO A 258 -5.29 -19.73 -13.19
C PRO A 258 -4.36 -20.80 -12.58
N LEU A 259 -3.18 -20.40 -12.12
CA LEU A 259 -2.12 -21.28 -11.64
C LEU A 259 -1.75 -21.00 -10.19
N LEU A 260 -1.60 -19.72 -9.83
CA LEU A 260 -1.06 -19.29 -8.54
C LEU A 260 -1.89 -19.81 -7.38
N HIS A 261 -3.22 -19.78 -7.50
CA HIS A 261 -4.09 -20.29 -6.43
C HIS A 261 -3.88 -21.79 -6.14
N GLN A 262 -3.38 -22.57 -7.10
CA GLN A 262 -3.12 -24.01 -6.94
C GLN A 262 -1.85 -24.28 -6.11
N LEU A 263 -0.95 -23.30 -6.00
CA LEU A 263 0.29 -23.39 -5.22
C LEU A 263 0.10 -23.04 -3.74
N LEU A 264 -0.98 -22.33 -3.39
CA LEU A 264 -1.23 -21.88 -2.02
C LEU A 264 -1.33 -23.00 -0.98
N PRO A 265 -1.97 -24.16 -1.24
CA PRO A 265 -2.02 -25.24 -0.25
C PRO A 265 -0.63 -25.78 0.10
N LEU A 266 0.27 -25.89 -0.88
CA LEU A 266 1.65 -26.29 -0.64
C LEU A 266 2.37 -25.24 0.23
N LEU A 267 2.24 -23.97 -0.14
CA LEU A 267 2.88 -22.87 0.58
C LEU A 267 2.38 -22.78 2.03
N ALA A 268 1.07 -22.90 2.24
CA ALA A 268 0.46 -22.88 3.57
C ALA A 268 0.99 -24.02 4.45
N GLY A 269 1.15 -25.23 3.88
CA GLY A 269 1.75 -26.36 4.58
C GLY A 269 3.23 -26.17 4.90
N GLN A 270 4.02 -25.52 4.03
CA GLN A 270 5.44 -25.24 4.27
C GLN A 270 5.66 -24.31 5.47
N PHE A 271 4.75 -23.37 5.69
CA PHE A 271 4.89 -22.33 6.72
C PHE A 271 3.96 -22.49 7.92
N GLU A 272 3.17 -23.56 8.00
CA GLU A 272 2.12 -23.76 9.03
C GLU A 272 2.61 -23.54 10.47
N ALA A 273 3.86 -23.93 10.76
CA ALA A 273 4.44 -23.81 12.10
C ALA A 273 4.99 -22.41 12.45
N VAL A 274 5.23 -21.55 11.45
CA VAL A 274 5.88 -20.24 11.63
C VAL A 274 4.91 -19.08 11.31
N PHE A 275 4.10 -19.24 10.26
CA PHE A 275 3.07 -18.29 9.81
C PHE A 275 1.74 -19.02 9.61
N PRO A 276 1.04 -19.41 10.70
CA PRO A 276 -0.20 -20.20 10.64
C PRO A 276 -1.36 -19.44 9.96
N GLU A 277 -1.28 -18.12 9.83
CA GLU A 277 -2.33 -17.25 9.29
C GLU A 277 -2.70 -17.62 7.85
N LEU A 278 -1.70 -17.99 7.04
CA LEU A 278 -1.93 -18.41 5.65
C LEU A 278 -2.75 -19.70 5.60
N GLN A 279 -2.47 -20.66 6.48
CA GLN A 279 -3.22 -21.92 6.58
C GLN A 279 -4.65 -21.68 7.09
N GLN A 280 -4.81 -20.83 8.11
CA GLN A 280 -6.13 -20.46 8.66
C GLN A 280 -7.02 -19.77 7.63
N GLN A 281 -6.43 -19.01 6.70
CA GLN A 281 -7.14 -18.23 5.69
C GLN A 281 -7.05 -18.83 4.28
N LEU A 282 -6.54 -20.05 4.12
CA LEU A 282 -6.27 -20.67 2.83
C LEU A 282 -7.47 -20.59 1.86
N PRO A 283 -8.72 -20.94 2.24
CA PRO A 283 -9.86 -20.84 1.33
C PRO A 283 -10.10 -19.41 0.81
N PHE A 284 -9.92 -18.41 1.68
CA PHE A 284 -10.11 -17.01 1.33
C PHE A 284 -8.99 -16.52 0.40
N VAL A 285 -7.72 -16.74 0.77
CA VAL A 285 -6.56 -16.33 -0.02
C VAL A 285 -6.61 -16.99 -1.40
N SER A 286 -6.92 -18.29 -1.48
CA SER A 286 -7.08 -19.01 -2.75
C SER A 286 -8.18 -18.43 -3.63
N LYS A 287 -9.32 -18.03 -3.05
CA LYS A 287 -10.40 -17.40 -3.81
C LYS A 287 -9.98 -16.03 -4.35
N VAL A 288 -9.35 -15.18 -3.52
CA VAL A 288 -8.85 -13.85 -3.93
C VAL A 288 -7.86 -13.96 -5.09
N VAL A 289 -6.84 -14.82 -4.93
CA VAL A 289 -5.81 -15.00 -5.97
C VAL A 289 -6.42 -15.50 -7.27
N LYS A 290 -7.29 -16.51 -7.19
CA LYS A 290 -7.96 -17.08 -8.38
C LYS A 290 -8.80 -16.04 -9.13
N GLU A 291 -9.61 -15.25 -8.42
CA GLU A 291 -10.46 -14.23 -9.05
C GLU A 291 -9.63 -13.15 -9.76
N GLU A 292 -8.53 -12.69 -9.17
CA GLU A 292 -7.62 -11.73 -9.82
C GLU A 292 -6.89 -12.35 -11.03
N GLU A 293 -6.47 -13.62 -10.95
CA GLU A 293 -5.89 -14.35 -12.08
C GLU A 293 -6.89 -14.44 -13.24
N GLU A 294 -8.12 -14.90 -12.98
CA GLU A 294 -9.17 -15.01 -13.99
C GLU A 294 -9.53 -13.65 -14.61
N ALA A 295 -9.64 -12.62 -13.79
CA ALA A 295 -9.91 -11.27 -14.25
C ALA A 295 -8.83 -10.75 -15.20
N PHE A 296 -7.56 -10.98 -14.86
CA PHE A 296 -6.47 -10.52 -15.70
C PHE A 296 -6.28 -11.37 -16.96
N LEU A 297 -6.39 -12.70 -16.86
CA LEU A 297 -6.29 -13.61 -18.01
C LEU A 297 -7.29 -13.26 -19.12
N ARG A 298 -8.51 -12.82 -18.77
CA ARG A 298 -9.54 -12.38 -19.74
C ARG A 298 -9.09 -11.21 -20.61
N THR A 299 -8.25 -10.32 -20.10
CA THR A 299 -7.77 -9.15 -20.85
C THR A 299 -6.33 -9.31 -21.34
N LEU A 300 -5.55 -10.22 -20.76
CA LEU A 300 -4.14 -10.44 -21.03
C LEU A 300 -3.87 -10.73 -22.50
N ASP A 301 -4.58 -11.68 -23.12
CA ASP A 301 -4.36 -12.06 -24.52
C ASP A 301 -4.54 -10.88 -25.49
N LYS A 302 -5.61 -10.10 -25.28
CA LYS A 302 -5.91 -8.93 -26.11
C LYS A 302 -4.88 -7.83 -25.90
N GLY A 303 -4.46 -7.59 -24.66
CA GLY A 303 -3.45 -6.58 -24.36
C GLY A 303 -2.06 -6.97 -24.86
N LEU A 304 -1.68 -8.26 -24.83
CA LEU A 304 -0.42 -8.73 -25.43
C LEU A 304 -0.43 -8.52 -26.95
N LYS A 305 -1.53 -8.87 -27.64
CA LYS A 305 -1.67 -8.59 -29.08
C LYS A 305 -1.61 -7.10 -29.40
N ARG A 306 -2.23 -6.25 -28.56
CA ARG A 306 -2.15 -4.80 -28.72
C ARG A 306 -0.72 -4.30 -28.51
N MET A 307 -0.03 -4.82 -27.51
CA MET A 307 1.37 -4.53 -27.22
C MET A 307 2.28 -4.90 -28.39
N ASP A 308 2.11 -6.09 -28.99
CA ASP A 308 2.89 -6.52 -30.16
C ASP A 308 2.70 -5.57 -31.35
N ASN A 309 1.47 -5.11 -31.59
CA ASN A 309 1.19 -4.12 -32.64
C ASN A 309 1.85 -2.76 -32.35
N ILE A 310 1.84 -2.32 -31.09
CA ILE A 310 2.50 -1.09 -30.67
C ILE A 310 4.02 -1.21 -30.87
N ILE A 311 4.62 -2.32 -30.44
CA ILE A 311 6.05 -2.61 -30.59
C ILE A 311 6.45 -2.59 -32.07
N ALA A 312 5.68 -3.26 -32.94
CA ALA A 312 5.96 -3.30 -34.37
C ALA A 312 5.89 -1.92 -35.05
N GLY A 313 5.09 -0.99 -34.51
CA GLY A 313 4.97 0.38 -35.00
C GLY A 313 5.85 1.40 -34.28
N SER A 314 6.61 1.00 -33.24
CA SER A 314 7.38 1.92 -32.41
C SER A 314 8.84 2.01 -32.86
N ALA A 315 9.36 3.23 -32.93
CA ALA A 315 10.78 3.50 -33.24
C ALA A 315 11.54 3.82 -31.95
N GLY A 316 11.87 2.80 -31.16
CA GLY A 316 12.72 2.93 -29.96
C GLY A 316 11.99 3.29 -28.65
N SER A 317 10.76 3.79 -28.72
CA SER A 317 9.97 4.13 -27.53
C SER A 317 8.46 3.98 -27.75
N ILE A 318 7.74 3.52 -26.73
CA ILE A 318 6.29 3.42 -26.68
C ILE A 318 5.73 4.74 -26.15
N SER A 319 4.83 5.38 -26.91
CA SER A 319 4.24 6.66 -26.51
C SER A 319 3.42 6.55 -25.21
N GLY A 320 3.37 7.63 -24.45
CA GLY A 320 2.58 7.71 -23.22
C GLY A 320 1.09 7.44 -23.44
N SER A 321 0.55 7.86 -24.58
CA SER A 321 -0.84 7.59 -24.99
C SER A 321 -1.13 6.10 -25.21
N ASN A 322 -0.21 5.37 -25.86
CA ASN A 322 -0.34 3.93 -26.08
C ASN A 322 -0.20 3.17 -24.75
N ALA A 323 0.74 3.60 -23.89
CA ALA A 323 0.89 3.04 -22.56
C ALA A 323 -0.35 3.28 -21.68
N PHE A 324 -0.97 4.47 -21.80
CA PHE A 324 -2.24 4.80 -21.14
C PHE A 324 -3.40 3.97 -21.68
N GLU A 325 -3.51 3.77 -23.00
CA GLU A 325 -4.52 2.89 -23.62
C GLU A 325 -4.41 1.46 -23.09
N LEU A 326 -3.18 0.91 -23.02
CA LEU A 326 -2.91 -0.41 -22.45
C LEU A 326 -3.44 -0.51 -21.01
N LEU A 327 -3.19 0.52 -20.18
CA LEU A 327 -3.69 0.55 -18.81
C LEU A 327 -5.22 0.69 -18.74
N ASP A 328 -5.78 1.72 -19.37
CA ASP A 328 -7.17 2.14 -19.22
C ASP A 328 -8.14 1.16 -19.90
N THR A 329 -7.78 0.64 -21.09
CA THR A 329 -8.65 -0.22 -21.89
C THR A 329 -8.41 -1.71 -21.64
N PHE A 330 -7.15 -2.12 -21.49
CA PHE A 330 -6.78 -3.55 -21.39
C PHE A 330 -6.37 -3.98 -19.98
N GLY A 331 -6.28 -3.04 -19.04
CA GLY A 331 -5.87 -3.31 -17.66
C GLY A 331 -4.39 -3.69 -17.55
N PHE A 332 -3.55 -3.34 -18.52
CA PHE A 332 -2.11 -3.59 -18.48
C PHE A 332 -1.43 -2.55 -17.59
N PRO A 333 -0.90 -2.93 -16.42
CA PRO A 333 -0.16 -2.00 -15.58
C PRO A 333 1.00 -1.38 -16.38
N ILE A 334 1.27 -0.10 -16.15
CA ILE A 334 2.41 0.60 -16.78
C ILE A 334 3.73 -0.17 -16.56
N ASP A 335 3.87 -0.81 -15.40
CA ASP A 335 5.02 -1.64 -15.07
C ASP A 335 5.18 -2.87 -15.96
N LEU A 336 4.07 -3.49 -16.38
CA LEU A 336 4.11 -4.60 -17.32
C LEU A 336 4.45 -4.11 -18.72
N THR A 337 3.95 -2.93 -19.11
CA THR A 337 4.33 -2.26 -20.35
C THR A 337 5.83 -1.96 -20.39
N ARG A 338 6.39 -1.40 -19.31
CA ARG A 338 7.84 -1.14 -19.15
C ARG A 338 8.65 -2.42 -19.27
N LEU A 339 8.23 -3.48 -18.58
CA LEU A 339 8.93 -4.76 -18.61
C LEU A 339 8.99 -5.33 -20.03
N ILE A 340 7.84 -5.41 -20.71
CA ILE A 340 7.77 -5.94 -22.08
C ILE A 340 8.53 -5.02 -23.05
N ALA A 341 8.48 -3.69 -22.86
CA ALA A 341 9.28 -2.75 -23.65
C ALA A 341 10.78 -3.04 -23.49
N ALA A 342 11.28 -3.16 -22.26
CA ALA A 342 12.68 -3.44 -21.98
C ALA A 342 13.15 -4.77 -22.60
N GLU A 343 12.34 -5.84 -22.53
CA GLU A 343 12.63 -7.11 -23.19
C GLU A 343 12.74 -7.01 -24.72
N ASN A 344 12.16 -5.97 -25.31
CA ASN A 344 12.22 -5.67 -26.75
C ASN A 344 13.17 -4.49 -27.07
N ASN A 345 14.02 -4.09 -26.12
CA ASN A 345 14.94 -2.95 -26.24
C ASN A 345 14.23 -1.61 -26.54
N LEU A 346 13.02 -1.43 -26.03
CA LEU A 346 12.23 -0.20 -26.12
C LEU A 346 12.11 0.46 -24.76
N THR A 347 11.92 1.79 -24.75
CA THR A 347 11.54 2.54 -23.55
C THR A 347 10.05 2.91 -23.59
N VAL A 348 9.53 3.45 -22.48
CA VAL A 348 8.17 4.00 -22.41
C VAL A 348 8.26 5.50 -22.11
N ASP A 349 7.48 6.31 -22.81
CA ASP A 349 7.34 7.74 -22.53
C ASP A 349 6.49 7.98 -21.28
N GLU A 350 7.17 8.00 -20.13
CA GLU A 350 6.58 8.20 -18.80
C GLU A 350 5.91 9.58 -18.66
N ALA A 351 6.53 10.61 -19.23
CA ALA A 351 6.01 11.97 -19.13
C ALA A 351 4.69 12.11 -19.88
N GLY A 352 4.60 11.51 -21.08
CA GLY A 352 3.35 11.42 -21.82
C GLY A 352 2.28 10.60 -21.09
N PHE A 353 2.66 9.50 -20.46
CA PHE A 353 1.73 8.66 -19.71
C PHE A 353 1.13 9.42 -18.51
N GLU A 354 1.96 10.10 -17.72
CA GLU A 354 1.50 10.89 -16.58
C GLU A 354 0.63 12.09 -17.02
N ALA A 355 0.93 12.68 -18.18
CA ALA A 355 0.10 13.73 -18.76
C ALA A 355 -1.33 13.23 -19.06
N GLU A 356 -1.48 12.02 -19.63
CA GLU A 356 -2.80 11.41 -19.86
C GLU A 356 -3.54 11.08 -18.56
N MET A 357 -2.83 10.51 -17.57
CA MET A 357 -3.36 10.26 -16.22
C MET A 357 -3.86 11.55 -15.56
N GLN A 358 -3.12 12.65 -15.70
CA GLN A 358 -3.51 13.94 -15.16
C GLN A 358 -4.69 14.56 -15.90
N GLN A 359 -4.78 14.39 -17.22
CA GLN A 359 -5.95 14.80 -17.99
C GLN A 359 -7.22 14.06 -17.55
N GLN A 360 -7.13 12.74 -17.32
CA GLN A 360 -8.25 11.95 -16.79
C GLN A 360 -8.71 12.46 -15.41
N LYS A 361 -7.76 12.75 -14.49
CA LYS A 361 -8.05 13.35 -13.17
C LYS A 361 -8.69 14.73 -13.30
N ASN A 362 -8.18 15.59 -14.18
CA ASN A 362 -8.70 16.95 -14.35
C ASN A 362 -10.12 16.98 -14.94
N ARG A 363 -10.46 16.04 -15.83
CA ARG A 363 -11.84 15.87 -16.34
C ARG A 363 -12.82 15.52 -15.21
N SER A 364 -12.37 14.80 -14.17
CA SER A 364 -13.21 14.48 -13.00
C SER A 364 -13.40 15.66 -12.02
N ARG A 365 -12.41 16.56 -11.92
CA ARG A 365 -12.42 17.70 -10.95
C ARG A 365 -13.12 18.96 -11.47
N SER A 366 -13.07 19.22 -12.78
CA SER A 366 -13.61 20.44 -13.40
C SER A 366 -15.14 20.57 -13.32
N ALA A 367 -15.84 19.55 -12.84
CA ALA A 367 -17.29 19.58 -12.63
C ALA A 367 -17.77 20.39 -11.40
N THR A 368 -16.87 20.91 -10.53
CA THR A 368 -17.22 21.32 -9.15
C THR A 368 -16.72 22.73 -8.70
N ALA A 369 -16.13 23.56 -9.56
CA ALA A 369 -15.64 24.87 -9.13
C ALA A 369 -16.80 25.89 -8.95
N LEU A 370 -16.95 26.45 -7.74
CA LEU A 370 -17.85 27.56 -7.40
C LEU A 370 -17.00 28.82 -7.14
N ASN A 371 -17.40 29.97 -7.70
CA ASN A 371 -16.77 31.27 -7.39
C ASN A 371 -17.50 31.91 -6.21
N THR A 372 -16.80 32.17 -5.10
CA THR A 372 -17.37 32.76 -3.87
C THR A 372 -16.91 34.20 -3.69
N GLU A 373 -17.83 35.11 -3.34
CA GLU A 373 -17.50 36.45 -2.87
C GLU A 373 -17.08 36.45 -1.38
N ASP A 374 -16.64 37.60 -0.88
CA ASP A 374 -16.28 37.78 0.53
C ASP A 374 -17.50 37.69 1.47
N TRP A 375 -17.24 37.28 2.72
CA TRP A 375 -18.28 37.22 3.76
C TRP A 375 -18.71 38.61 4.20
N GLN A 376 -20.03 38.83 4.20
CA GLN A 376 -20.65 39.96 4.89
C GLN A 376 -21.03 39.52 6.30
N VAL A 377 -20.34 40.06 7.30
CA VAL A 377 -20.56 39.76 8.72
C VAL A 377 -21.64 40.68 9.26
N LEU A 378 -22.67 40.09 9.87
CA LEU A 378 -23.79 40.80 10.49
C LEU A 378 -23.63 40.85 12.01
N ASN A 379 -23.09 39.79 12.62
CA ASN A 379 -22.89 39.66 14.07
C ASN A 379 -21.61 38.83 14.36
N ASP A 380 -20.89 39.17 15.43
CA ASP A 380 -19.64 38.52 15.85
C ASP A 380 -19.82 37.21 16.66
N GLY A 381 -21.00 36.57 16.56
CA GLY A 381 -21.32 35.33 17.28
C GLY A 381 -20.55 34.10 16.75
N ASN A 382 -20.35 33.10 17.61
CA ASN A 382 -19.72 31.83 17.22
C ASN A 382 -20.76 30.85 16.64
N SER A 383 -20.51 30.36 15.42
CA SER A 383 -21.40 29.45 14.70
C SER A 383 -21.10 27.97 14.99
N ASN A 384 -21.40 27.47 16.19
CA ASN A 384 -21.11 26.06 16.56
C ASN A 384 -22.27 25.31 17.24
N GLY A 385 -23.48 25.87 17.29
CA GLY A 385 -24.62 25.19 17.92
C GLY A 385 -25.41 24.30 16.96
N PHE A 386 -24.91 23.13 16.58
CA PHE A 386 -25.77 22.13 15.92
C PHE A 386 -26.73 21.52 16.94
N VAL A 387 -28.04 21.68 16.73
CA VAL A 387 -29.12 21.20 17.62
C VAL A 387 -30.04 20.18 16.93
N GLY A 388 -29.65 19.72 15.75
CA GLY A 388 -30.45 18.88 14.88
C GLY A 388 -30.61 17.42 15.34
N TYR A 389 -29.93 17.02 16.42
CA TYR A 389 -30.11 15.73 17.08
C TYR A 389 -31.36 15.73 17.97
N GLU A 390 -31.66 16.85 18.62
CA GLU A 390 -32.78 16.99 19.55
C GLU A 390 -33.99 17.70 18.94
N SER A 391 -33.76 18.64 18.02
CA SER A 391 -34.83 19.46 17.43
C SER A 391 -34.65 19.70 15.94
N LEU A 392 -35.75 19.60 15.19
CA LEU A 392 -35.78 19.94 13.75
C LEU A 392 -36.09 21.42 13.48
N GLN A 393 -36.23 22.22 14.54
CA GLN A 393 -36.42 23.67 14.42
C GLN A 393 -35.77 24.42 15.58
N THR A 394 -35.27 25.63 15.33
CA THR A 394 -34.73 26.50 16.38
C THR A 394 -34.89 27.98 16.02
N ARG A 395 -34.97 28.83 17.04
CA ARG A 395 -34.85 30.28 16.87
C ARG A 395 -33.38 30.67 17.02
N THR A 396 -32.84 31.35 16.02
CA THR A 396 -31.41 31.68 15.91
C THR A 396 -31.21 33.01 15.20
N ASN A 397 -30.00 33.54 15.20
CA ASN A 397 -29.63 34.71 14.40
C ASN A 397 -28.80 34.29 13.17
N ILE A 398 -28.85 35.12 12.12
CA ILE A 398 -27.93 35.03 10.98
C ILE A 398 -26.64 35.76 11.36
N LEU A 399 -25.50 35.09 11.23
CA LEU A 399 -24.20 35.66 11.58
C LEU A 399 -23.51 36.32 10.40
N ARG A 400 -23.57 35.65 9.24
CA ARG A 400 -22.93 36.12 8.01
C ARG A 400 -23.54 35.46 6.79
N TYR A 401 -23.34 36.10 5.66
CA TYR A 401 -23.71 35.56 4.36
C TYR A 401 -22.70 35.95 3.29
N ARG A 402 -22.67 35.23 2.17
CA ARG A 402 -21.93 35.62 0.96
C ARG A 402 -22.67 35.18 -0.28
N LYS A 403 -22.37 35.85 -1.39
CA LYS A 403 -22.86 35.45 -2.71
C LYS A 403 -21.90 34.44 -3.33
N VAL A 404 -22.45 33.46 -4.04
CA VAL A 404 -21.70 32.42 -4.73
C VAL A 404 -22.28 32.22 -6.12
N SER A 405 -21.40 32.20 -7.12
CA SER A 405 -21.76 32.09 -8.53
C SER A 405 -21.19 30.80 -9.11
N GLY A 406 -22.04 29.99 -9.73
CA GLY A 406 -21.63 28.73 -10.35
C GLY A 406 -22.63 28.27 -11.41
N LYS A 407 -22.14 27.78 -12.56
CA LYS A 407 -22.97 27.29 -13.68
C LYS A 407 -24.07 28.28 -14.13
N GLY A 408 -23.78 29.59 -14.09
CA GLY A 408 -24.71 30.64 -14.52
C GLY A 408 -25.88 30.93 -13.56
N LYS A 409 -25.85 30.38 -12.34
CA LYS A 409 -26.82 30.71 -11.27
C LYS A 409 -26.13 31.44 -10.12
N GLU A 410 -26.84 32.42 -9.56
CA GLU A 410 -26.45 33.11 -8.34
C GLU A 410 -27.12 32.43 -7.15
N LEU A 411 -26.32 32.07 -6.14
CA LEU A 411 -26.77 31.49 -4.88
C LEU A 411 -26.18 32.31 -3.73
N TYR A 412 -26.74 32.09 -2.55
CA TYR A 412 -26.27 32.65 -1.29
C TYR A 412 -25.89 31.53 -0.34
N GLN A 413 -24.82 31.77 0.39
CA GLN A 413 -24.39 30.96 1.51
C GLN A 413 -24.67 31.72 2.79
N VAL A 414 -25.35 31.09 3.75
CA VAL A 414 -25.79 31.70 5.00
C VAL A 414 -25.28 30.89 6.19
N VAL A 415 -24.75 31.56 7.21
CA VAL A 415 -24.29 30.95 8.46
C VAL A 415 -25.18 31.41 9.60
N LEU A 416 -25.66 30.44 10.38
CA LEU A 416 -26.49 30.65 11.56
C LEU A 416 -25.67 30.47 12.84
N GLU A 417 -26.08 31.13 13.90
CA GLU A 417 -25.50 30.95 15.24
C GLU A 417 -25.73 29.54 15.80
N GLN A 418 -26.99 29.08 15.72
CA GLN A 418 -27.41 27.71 15.99
C GLN A 418 -28.20 27.17 14.81
N THR A 419 -28.05 25.89 14.48
CA THR A 419 -28.73 25.29 13.33
C THR A 419 -29.25 23.88 13.61
N PRO A 420 -30.50 23.57 13.21
CA PRO A 420 -31.03 22.21 13.21
C PRO A 420 -30.66 21.44 11.93
N PHE A 421 -30.08 22.11 10.91
CA PHE A 421 -29.73 21.51 9.63
C PHE A 421 -28.42 20.72 9.73
N TYR A 422 -28.49 19.43 9.45
CA TYR A 422 -27.33 18.57 9.34
C TYR A 422 -26.57 18.92 8.07
N ALA A 423 -25.29 19.24 8.22
CA ALA A 423 -24.42 19.48 7.09
C ALA A 423 -23.99 18.14 6.47
N GLU A 424 -23.92 18.08 5.14
CA GLU A 424 -23.46 16.91 4.40
C GLU A 424 -22.17 16.34 5.01
N SER A 425 -22.24 15.09 5.46
CA SER A 425 -21.12 14.42 6.14
C SER A 425 -21.36 12.91 6.22
N GLY A 426 -20.26 12.13 6.24
CA GLY A 426 -20.33 10.68 6.41
C GLY A 426 -21.10 9.93 5.30
N GLY A 427 -21.25 10.54 4.12
CA GLY A 427 -22.07 10.02 3.02
C GLY A 427 -23.54 10.45 3.05
N GLN A 428 -24.01 11.02 4.16
CA GLN A 428 -25.35 11.59 4.25
C GLN A 428 -25.41 12.98 3.62
N VAL A 429 -26.38 13.19 2.72
CA VAL A 429 -26.62 14.51 2.11
C VAL A 429 -27.08 15.55 3.13
N GLY A 430 -26.77 16.81 2.85
CA GLY A 430 -27.18 17.95 3.67
C GLY A 430 -28.70 18.11 3.74
N ASP A 431 -29.17 18.65 4.86
CA ASP A 431 -30.59 18.98 4.98
C ASP A 431 -31.00 20.16 4.11
N SER A 432 -32.29 20.11 3.77
CA SER A 432 -33.04 21.20 3.17
C SER A 432 -34.22 21.56 4.09
N GLY A 433 -34.82 22.72 3.83
CA GLY A 433 -35.87 23.25 4.69
C GLY A 433 -36.01 24.75 4.48
N GLN A 434 -36.28 25.48 5.56
CA GLN A 434 -36.67 26.88 5.48
C GLN A 434 -36.10 27.72 6.63
N ILE A 435 -35.80 28.98 6.32
CA ILE A 435 -35.59 30.05 7.30
C ILE A 435 -36.79 31.02 7.19
N ILE A 436 -37.45 31.28 8.31
CA ILE A 436 -38.64 32.14 8.38
C ILE A 436 -38.29 33.41 9.16
N VAL A 437 -38.51 34.57 8.54
CA VAL A 437 -38.25 35.91 9.11
C VAL A 437 -39.48 36.79 8.92
N GLY A 438 -40.21 37.09 9.99
CA GLY A 438 -41.50 37.77 9.89
C GLY A 438 -42.48 37.02 8.98
N ASN A 439 -42.87 37.63 7.86
CA ASN A 439 -43.72 37.02 6.83
C ASN A 439 -42.92 36.43 5.65
N GLU A 440 -41.60 36.55 5.64
CA GLU A 440 -40.73 36.01 4.59
C GLU A 440 -40.30 34.59 4.90
N THR A 441 -40.30 33.74 3.88
CA THR A 441 -39.76 32.37 3.94
C THR A 441 -38.70 32.20 2.86
N ILE A 442 -37.52 31.76 3.29
CA ILE A 442 -36.36 31.48 2.47
C ILE A 442 -36.14 29.97 2.45
N ASN A 443 -36.12 29.36 1.27
CA ASN A 443 -35.84 27.94 1.14
C ASN A 443 -34.33 27.70 1.21
N ILE A 444 -33.95 26.75 2.06
CA ILE A 444 -32.61 26.18 2.11
C ILE A 444 -32.62 24.93 1.24
N ILE A 445 -31.81 24.95 0.18
CA ILE A 445 -31.76 23.87 -0.81
C ILE A 445 -30.74 22.79 -0.44
N ASP A 446 -29.69 23.15 0.30
CA ASP A 446 -28.61 22.26 0.70
C ASP A 446 -27.87 22.85 1.90
N THR A 447 -27.20 21.99 2.67
CA THR A 447 -26.39 22.38 3.84
C THR A 447 -25.07 21.63 3.82
N LYS A 448 -23.95 22.36 3.82
CA LYS A 448 -22.59 21.78 3.76
C LYS A 448 -21.69 22.28 4.88
N LYS A 449 -20.58 21.58 5.08
CA LYS A 449 -19.55 21.93 6.05
C LYS A 449 -18.27 22.41 5.35
N GLU A 450 -17.77 23.59 5.71
CA GLU A 450 -16.52 24.18 5.18
C GLU A 450 -15.72 24.80 6.33
N ASN A 451 -14.49 24.34 6.60
CA ASN A 451 -13.66 24.83 7.72
C ASN A 451 -14.42 24.90 9.07
N ASP A 452 -15.12 23.81 9.40
CA ASP A 452 -16.01 23.68 10.56
C ASP A 452 -17.27 24.54 10.58
N LEU A 453 -17.52 25.36 9.55
CA LEU A 453 -18.74 26.13 9.40
C LEU A 453 -19.85 25.33 8.75
N ILE A 454 -21.04 25.35 9.35
CA ILE A 454 -22.26 24.85 8.71
C ILE A 454 -22.85 25.98 7.85
N ILE A 455 -22.84 25.74 6.55
CA ILE A 455 -23.22 26.69 5.50
C ILE A 455 -24.52 26.22 4.85
N HIS A 456 -25.52 27.09 4.84
CA HIS A 456 -26.83 26.85 4.25
C HIS A 456 -26.90 27.53 2.88
N PHE A 457 -27.25 26.79 1.84
CA PHE A 457 -27.40 27.30 0.49
C PHE A 457 -28.85 27.75 0.25
N ALA A 458 -29.01 28.94 -0.29
CA ALA A 458 -30.31 29.51 -0.64
C ALA A 458 -30.23 30.27 -1.97
N GLU A 459 -31.36 30.37 -2.68
CA GLU A 459 -31.44 31.15 -3.92
C GLU A 459 -31.63 32.66 -3.65
N LYS A 460 -32.03 33.02 -2.42
CA LYS A 460 -32.24 34.38 -1.96
C LYS A 460 -31.95 34.50 -0.47
N ILE A 461 -31.78 35.73 0.02
CA ILE A 461 -31.64 36.07 1.45
C ILE A 461 -32.84 36.91 1.91
N PRO A 462 -33.18 36.93 3.22
CA PRO A 462 -34.22 37.80 3.76
C PRO A 462 -33.90 39.28 3.55
N ALA A 463 -34.93 40.13 3.44
CA ALA A 463 -34.75 41.58 3.36
C ALA A 463 -34.22 42.19 4.67
N ASP A 464 -34.63 41.63 5.82
CA ASP A 464 -34.13 41.97 7.15
C ASP A 464 -33.30 40.81 7.72
N MET A 465 -32.01 41.04 7.94
CA MET A 465 -31.08 40.06 8.49
C MET A 465 -30.58 40.38 9.90
N GLY A 466 -31.07 41.46 10.52
CA GLY A 466 -30.65 41.91 11.85
C GLY A 466 -31.43 41.26 13.01
N GLY A 467 -32.49 40.51 12.73
CA GLY A 467 -33.38 39.91 13.73
C GLY A 467 -33.26 38.39 13.90
N THR A 468 -33.94 37.87 14.93
CA THR A 468 -34.05 36.42 15.17
C THR A 468 -34.94 35.75 14.12
N VAL A 469 -34.44 34.65 13.56
CA VAL A 469 -35.10 33.85 12.53
C VAL A 469 -35.52 32.48 13.07
N LEU A 470 -36.56 31.88 12.51
CA LEU A 470 -36.92 30.49 12.77
C LEU A 470 -36.33 29.60 11.66
N ALA A 471 -35.33 28.80 12.01
CA ALA A 471 -34.74 27.79 11.16
C ALA A 471 -35.52 26.47 11.33
N LYS A 472 -36.00 25.87 10.23
CA LYS A 472 -36.83 24.66 10.24
C LYS A 472 -36.43 23.68 9.13
N VAL A 473 -36.05 22.47 9.51
CA VAL A 473 -35.70 21.38 8.59
C VAL A 473 -36.97 20.76 7.99
N ASP A 474 -36.88 20.28 6.74
CA ASP A 474 -37.90 19.39 6.19
C ASP A 474 -37.88 18.03 6.92
N ALA A 475 -38.80 17.89 7.88
CA ALA A 475 -38.89 16.70 8.71
C ALA A 475 -39.21 15.41 7.92
N ALA A 476 -39.99 15.51 6.83
CA ALA A 476 -40.34 14.35 6.04
C ALA A 476 -39.13 13.84 5.25
N ARG A 477 -38.36 14.76 4.66
CA ARG A 477 -37.12 14.44 3.96
C ARG A 477 -36.07 13.89 4.94
N ARG A 478 -35.84 14.57 6.07
CA ARG A 478 -34.90 14.11 7.12
C ARG A 478 -35.20 12.68 7.55
N LYS A 479 -36.47 12.34 7.79
CA LYS A 479 -36.88 11.01 8.24
C LYS A 479 -36.45 9.93 7.25
N LYS A 480 -36.68 10.12 5.94
CA LYS A 480 -36.26 9.16 4.90
C LYS A 480 -34.75 8.95 4.90
N ILE A 481 -33.99 10.05 4.97
CA ILE A 481 -32.53 10.02 4.99
C ILE A 481 -32.02 9.26 6.23
N THR A 482 -32.57 9.52 7.42
CA THR A 482 -32.17 8.84 8.66
C THR A 482 -32.47 7.33 8.63
N LEU A 483 -33.58 6.93 7.98
CA LEU A 483 -33.88 5.50 7.76
C LEU A 483 -32.80 4.85 6.89
N HIS A 484 -32.46 5.45 5.75
CA HIS A 484 -31.39 4.94 4.89
C HIS A 484 -30.02 4.93 5.58
N HIS A 485 -29.70 5.93 6.40
CA HIS A 485 -28.46 5.96 7.17
C HIS A 485 -28.42 4.78 8.16
N SER A 486 -29.50 4.54 8.91
CA SER A 486 -29.57 3.40 9.84
C SER A 486 -29.37 2.08 9.11
N VAL A 487 -29.98 1.92 7.94
CA VAL A 487 -29.81 0.73 7.07
C VAL A 487 -28.37 0.60 6.57
N THR A 488 -27.63 1.70 6.38
CA THR A 488 -26.21 1.65 5.99
C THR A 488 -25.37 0.87 7.01
N HIS A 489 -25.60 1.11 8.31
CA HIS A 489 -24.90 0.40 9.38
C HIS A 489 -25.28 -1.07 9.45
N LEU A 490 -26.58 -1.38 9.33
CA LEU A 490 -27.07 -2.76 9.31
C LEU A 490 -26.51 -3.54 8.11
N MET A 491 -26.53 -2.91 6.93
CA MET A 491 -26.01 -3.51 5.70
C MET A 491 -24.50 -3.76 5.80
N HIS A 492 -23.72 -2.83 6.37
CA HIS A 492 -22.30 -3.05 6.57
C HIS A 492 -22.02 -4.24 7.51
N ALA A 493 -22.77 -4.37 8.61
CA ALA A 493 -22.66 -5.51 9.51
C ALA A 493 -23.04 -6.83 8.83
N ALA A 494 -24.16 -6.85 8.09
CA ALA A 494 -24.62 -8.01 7.34
C ALA A 494 -23.62 -8.43 6.24
N LEU A 495 -23.07 -7.48 5.49
CA LEU A 495 -22.02 -7.74 4.50
C LEU A 495 -20.78 -8.37 5.14
N ARG A 496 -20.35 -7.89 6.31
CA ARG A 496 -19.21 -8.48 7.03
C ARG A 496 -19.50 -9.90 7.52
N GLN A 497 -20.74 -10.18 7.91
CA GLN A 497 -21.15 -11.51 8.36
C GLN A 497 -21.28 -12.51 7.19
N VAL A 498 -21.78 -12.07 6.04
CA VAL A 498 -21.99 -12.94 4.87
C VAL A 498 -20.71 -13.11 4.05
N LEU A 499 -20.00 -12.02 3.78
CA LEU A 499 -18.85 -12.01 2.87
C LEU A 499 -17.52 -12.17 3.60
N GLY A 500 -17.41 -11.71 4.85
CA GLY A 500 -16.19 -11.78 5.67
C GLY A 500 -15.77 -10.43 6.25
N THR A 501 -14.87 -10.48 7.24
CA THR A 501 -14.41 -9.31 8.01
C THR A 501 -13.49 -8.36 7.24
N HIS A 502 -13.04 -8.73 6.04
CA HIS A 502 -12.28 -7.87 5.12
C HIS A 502 -13.13 -6.80 4.44
N VAL A 503 -14.46 -6.90 4.50
CA VAL A 503 -15.35 -5.88 3.97
C VAL A 503 -15.17 -4.58 4.76
N ALA A 504 -14.74 -3.53 4.07
CA ALA A 504 -14.56 -2.20 4.61
C ALA A 504 -15.21 -1.17 3.69
N GLN A 505 -15.87 -0.17 4.29
CA GLN A 505 -16.48 0.93 3.55
C GLN A 505 -15.43 1.71 2.73
N LYS A 506 -15.74 1.95 1.46
CA LYS A 506 -14.96 2.76 0.51
C LYS A 506 -15.71 4.00 0.02
N GLY A 507 -17.04 4.00 0.14
CA GLY A 507 -17.90 5.12 -0.21
C GLY A 507 -19.31 4.94 0.32
N SER A 508 -20.04 6.04 0.49
CA SER A 508 -21.46 5.99 0.83
C SER A 508 -22.16 7.23 0.29
N LEU A 509 -23.38 7.04 -0.18
CA LEU A 509 -24.32 8.09 -0.53
C LEU A 509 -25.67 7.75 0.10
N VAL A 510 -26.16 8.62 0.96
CA VAL A 510 -27.44 8.48 1.66
C VAL A 510 -28.27 9.71 1.37
N ASN A 511 -29.33 9.55 0.56
CA ASN A 511 -30.30 10.61 0.29
C ASN A 511 -31.73 10.10 0.53
N GLU A 512 -32.73 10.92 0.23
CA GLU A 512 -34.13 10.62 0.49
C GLU A 512 -34.72 9.49 -0.38
N ASP A 513 -34.10 9.20 -1.52
CA ASP A 513 -34.62 8.28 -2.53
C ASP A 513 -33.89 6.93 -2.49
N GLN A 514 -32.59 6.95 -2.17
CA GLN A 514 -31.73 5.76 -2.21
C GLN A 514 -30.56 5.82 -1.22
N LEU A 515 -30.00 4.63 -1.00
CA LEU A 515 -28.73 4.39 -0.35
C LEU A 515 -27.80 3.69 -1.35
N ARG A 516 -26.58 4.22 -1.50
CA ARG A 516 -25.46 3.51 -2.13
C ARG A 516 -24.36 3.28 -1.10
N PHE A 517 -23.84 2.06 -1.05
CA PHE A 517 -22.73 1.70 -0.17
C PHE A 517 -21.66 0.98 -0.99
N ASP A 518 -20.50 1.61 -1.10
CA ASP A 518 -19.36 1.12 -1.86
C ASP A 518 -18.39 0.48 -0.84
N PHE A 519 -17.98 -0.77 -1.05
CA PHE A 519 -17.13 -1.50 -0.10
C PHE A 519 -16.05 -2.32 -0.80
N SER A 520 -14.99 -2.67 -0.04
CA SER A 520 -13.94 -3.57 -0.53
C SER A 520 -14.43 -5.01 -0.57
N HIS A 521 -14.48 -5.58 -1.77
CA HIS A 521 -14.67 -7.00 -2.00
C HIS A 521 -13.95 -7.38 -3.29
N PHE A 522 -13.39 -8.59 -3.33
CA PHE A 522 -12.51 -9.04 -4.40
C PHE A 522 -13.28 -9.64 -5.60
N ALA A 523 -14.57 -9.92 -5.44
CA ALA A 523 -15.43 -10.49 -6.46
C ALA A 523 -16.77 -9.75 -6.55
N LYS A 524 -17.58 -10.10 -7.54
CA LYS A 524 -18.99 -9.68 -7.58
C LYS A 524 -19.77 -10.47 -6.52
N VAL A 525 -20.60 -9.79 -5.74
CA VAL A 525 -21.52 -10.45 -4.80
C VAL A 525 -22.53 -11.27 -5.61
N THR A 526 -22.71 -12.53 -5.23
CA THR A 526 -23.66 -13.45 -5.88
C THR A 526 -25.10 -13.12 -5.47
N ASP A 527 -26.07 -13.59 -6.26
CA ASP A 527 -27.49 -13.36 -5.98
C ASP A 527 -27.91 -13.99 -4.63
N ASP A 528 -27.35 -15.15 -4.29
CA ASP A 528 -27.59 -15.82 -3.00
C ASP A 528 -26.98 -15.05 -1.81
N GLU A 529 -25.76 -14.53 -1.97
CA GLU A 529 -25.12 -13.68 -0.94
C GLU A 529 -25.92 -12.37 -0.76
N LEU A 530 -26.40 -11.76 -1.85
CA LEU A 530 -27.25 -10.56 -1.79
C LEU A 530 -28.56 -10.85 -1.04
N ALA A 531 -29.24 -11.94 -1.38
CA ALA A 531 -30.49 -12.35 -0.71
C ALA A 531 -30.27 -12.57 0.79
N LYS A 532 -29.14 -13.18 1.17
CA LYS A 532 -28.79 -13.40 2.59
C LYS A 532 -28.49 -12.10 3.33
N VAL A 533 -27.80 -11.16 2.69
CA VAL A 533 -27.57 -9.81 3.26
C VAL A 533 -28.90 -9.10 3.46
N GLU A 534 -29.80 -9.15 2.46
CA GLU A 534 -31.14 -8.56 2.56
C GLU A 534 -31.97 -9.17 3.69
N GLU A 535 -31.93 -10.50 3.86
CA GLU A 535 -32.61 -11.19 4.94
C GLU A 535 -32.12 -10.72 6.32
N LEU A 536 -30.80 -10.70 6.53
CA LEU A 536 -30.19 -10.28 7.80
C LEU A 536 -30.52 -8.82 8.13
N VAL A 537 -30.48 -7.92 7.14
CA VAL A 537 -30.86 -6.52 7.36
C VAL A 537 -32.32 -6.42 7.78
N ASN A 538 -33.22 -7.11 7.09
CA ASN A 538 -34.66 -7.10 7.43
C ASN A 538 -34.95 -7.74 8.79
N GLU A 539 -34.22 -8.78 9.18
CA GLU A 539 -34.28 -9.38 10.52
C GLU A 539 -33.93 -8.33 11.59
N LYS A 540 -32.79 -7.65 11.44
CA LYS A 540 -32.35 -6.62 12.40
C LYS A 540 -33.26 -5.40 12.46
N ILE A 541 -33.89 -5.04 11.34
CA ILE A 541 -34.96 -4.02 11.34
C ILE A 541 -36.15 -4.49 12.21
N ARG A 542 -36.58 -5.75 12.09
CA ARG A 542 -37.72 -6.30 12.87
C ARG A 542 -37.40 -6.46 14.35
N GLU A 543 -36.16 -6.71 14.71
CA GLU A 543 -35.70 -6.74 16.11
C GLU A 543 -35.84 -5.37 16.80
N ASN A 544 -35.94 -4.27 16.03
CA ASN A 544 -36.11 -2.92 16.54
C ASN A 544 -35.05 -2.55 17.60
N ILE A 545 -33.79 -2.86 17.28
CA ILE A 545 -32.64 -2.63 18.16
C ILE A 545 -32.53 -1.12 18.45
N PRO A 546 -32.43 -0.70 19.72
CA PRO A 546 -32.25 0.70 20.08
C PRO A 546 -30.94 1.28 19.50
N VAL A 547 -31.03 2.40 18.79
CA VAL A 547 -29.86 3.18 18.37
C VAL A 547 -29.47 4.11 19.50
N VAL A 548 -28.23 3.98 20.01
CA VAL A 548 -27.72 4.75 21.15
C VAL A 548 -26.51 5.56 20.71
N ILE A 549 -26.53 6.87 20.98
CA ILE A 549 -25.42 7.80 20.70
C ILE A 549 -24.83 8.25 22.03
N LYS A 550 -23.50 8.19 22.17
CA LYS A 550 -22.77 8.63 23.37
C LYS A 550 -21.52 9.39 22.94
N THR A 551 -21.22 10.47 23.67
CA THR A 551 -19.94 11.17 23.57
C THR A 551 -18.99 10.62 24.63
N MET A 552 -17.78 10.25 24.23
CA MET A 552 -16.81 9.57 25.09
C MET A 552 -15.38 9.96 24.70
N GLY A 553 -14.41 9.70 25.59
CA GLY A 553 -12.99 9.87 25.26
C GLY A 553 -12.56 8.89 24.17
N LYS A 554 -11.56 9.24 23.35
CA LYS A 554 -11.10 8.39 22.24
C LYS A 554 -10.68 7.00 22.71
N ASP A 555 -9.92 6.91 23.81
CA ASP A 555 -9.40 5.64 24.30
C ASP A 555 -10.53 4.74 24.84
N GLU A 556 -11.55 5.32 25.46
CA GLU A 556 -12.77 4.61 25.88
C GLU A 556 -13.63 4.15 24.71
N ALA A 557 -13.55 4.81 23.55
CA ALA A 557 -14.29 4.42 22.35
C ALA A 557 -13.62 3.29 21.55
N ILE A 558 -12.30 3.14 21.69
CA ILE A 558 -11.50 2.11 21.01
C ILE A 558 -11.46 0.82 21.82
N ALA A 559 -11.42 0.93 23.16
CA ALA A 559 -11.49 -0.19 24.09
C ALA A 559 -12.86 -0.89 24.02
#